data_AF-A0A335FDZ3-F1
#
_entry.id   AF-A0A335FDZ3-F1
#
_cell.length_a   1.000
_cell.length_b   1.000
_cell.length_c   1.000
_cell.angle_alpha   90.00
_cell.angle_beta   90.00
_cell.angle_gamma   90.00
#
_symmetry.space_group_name_H-M   'P 1'
#
loop_
_entity.id
_entity.type
_entity.pdbx_description
1 polymer ?
#
loop_
_entity_poly.entity_id
_entity_poly.type
_entity_poly.pdbx_seq_one_letter_code
_entity_poly.pdbx_strand_id
1 'polypeptide(L)'
;MTDLNKERELYESVIEKTQGIKMEHLVGISFNAEANQYEISGEKWACELTDACEELNTGWFIWQECVKAKAQAVPETHLLIPKEPNRKTIMAMACVCLGPVGSGPEFLTLKEAKDVYSALVEKESGAEG
;
A
#
# COMPACT_ATOMS: atom_id res chain seq x y z
N MET A 1 1.44 -6.38 2.57
CA MET A 1 1.50 -5.75 3.91
C MET A 1 1.66 -4.26 3.67
N THR A 2 0.79 -3.43 4.23
CA THR A 2 0.83 -1.97 4.06
C THR A 2 2.07 -1.41 4.75
N ASP A 3 2.80 -0.56 4.04
CA ASP A 3 3.97 0.14 4.57
C ASP A 3 3.51 1.36 5.37
N LEU A 4 3.44 1.22 6.70
CA LEU A 4 2.92 2.26 7.58
C LEU A 4 3.74 3.56 7.54
N ASN A 5 5.04 3.49 7.21
CA ASN A 5 5.87 4.68 7.09
C ASN A 5 5.49 5.49 5.86
N LYS A 6 5.26 4.83 4.72
CA LYS A 6 4.76 5.50 3.50
C LYS A 6 3.37 6.07 3.69
N GLU A 7 2.48 5.36 4.37
CA GLU A 7 1.14 5.88 4.68
C GLU A 7 1.20 7.11 5.60
N ARG A 8 2.12 7.13 6.57
CA ARG A 8 2.34 8.30 7.42
C ARG A 8 2.85 9.48 6.60
N GLU A 9 3.86 9.29 5.76
CA GLU A 9 4.38 10.35 4.87
C GLU A 9 3.29 10.94 3.96
N LEU A 10 2.40 10.08 3.43
CA LEU A 10 1.25 10.52 2.64
C LEU A 10 0.25 11.31 3.46
N TYR A 11 -0.08 10.84 4.66
CA TYR A 11 -0.96 11.54 5.59
C TYR A 11 -0.42 12.94 5.95
N GLU A 12 0.87 13.03 6.30
CA GLU A 12 1.55 14.29 6.60
C GLU A 12 1.54 15.24 5.40
N SER A 13 1.76 14.72 4.17
CA SER A 13 1.66 15.50 2.94
C SER A 13 0.24 16.04 2.68
N VAL A 14 -0.79 15.27 3.03
CA VAL A 14 -2.19 15.71 2.89
C VAL A 14 -2.48 16.86 3.85
N ILE A 15 -2.00 16.78 5.09
CA ILE A 15 -2.14 17.88 6.06
C ILE A 15 -1.43 19.14 5.56
N GLU A 16 -0.20 19.02 5.06
CA GLU A 16 0.51 20.16 4.49
C GLU A 16 -0.27 20.81 3.34
N LYS A 17 -0.83 20.01 2.43
CA LYS A 17 -1.60 20.51 1.28
C LYS A 17 -2.94 21.14 1.67
N THR A 18 -3.62 20.59 2.68
CA THR A 18 -5.00 20.99 3.02
C THR A 18 -5.05 22.09 4.07
N GLN A 19 -4.12 22.07 5.03
CA GLN A 19 -4.09 23.00 6.15
C GLN A 19 -2.93 23.99 6.06
N GLY A 20 -1.98 23.78 5.13
CA GLY A 20 -0.78 24.62 5.04
C GLY A 20 0.20 24.41 6.20
N ILE A 21 0.01 23.34 6.98
CA ILE A 21 0.80 23.04 8.18
C ILE A 21 1.82 21.96 7.84
N LYS A 22 3.10 22.31 7.93
CA LYS A 22 4.18 21.32 7.84
C LYS A 22 4.45 20.71 9.20
N MET A 23 4.66 19.39 9.24
CA MET A 23 4.98 18.68 10.49
C MET A 23 6.25 19.22 11.17
N GLU A 24 7.24 19.67 10.39
CA GLU A 24 8.47 20.29 10.92
C GLU A 24 8.22 21.58 11.72
N HIS A 25 7.07 22.24 11.53
CA HIS A 25 6.68 23.44 12.27
C HIS A 25 5.89 23.13 13.55
N LEU A 26 5.44 21.89 13.75
CA LEU A 26 4.74 21.45 14.97
C LEU A 26 5.75 21.10 16.06
N VAL A 27 6.44 22.13 16.55
CA VAL A 27 7.44 21.98 17.62
C VAL A 27 6.77 21.44 18.88
N GLY A 28 7.28 20.32 19.39
CA GLY A 28 6.76 19.66 20.58
C GLY A 28 5.77 18.53 20.30
N ILE A 29 5.53 18.18 19.03
CA ILE A 29 4.82 16.95 18.65
C ILE A 29 5.77 16.09 17.79
N SER A 30 5.86 14.82 18.09
CA SER A 30 6.69 13.86 17.35
C SER A 30 5.94 12.55 17.15
N PHE A 31 6.25 11.83 16.07
CA PHE A 31 5.66 10.51 15.84
C PHE A 31 6.41 9.42 16.61
N ASN A 32 5.70 8.69 17.47
CA ASN A 32 6.19 7.50 18.14
C ASN A 32 5.94 6.27 17.25
N ALA A 33 7.00 5.73 16.66
CA ALA A 33 6.89 4.58 15.77
C ALA A 33 6.48 3.27 16.48
N GLU A 34 6.81 3.12 17.77
CA GLU A 34 6.45 1.93 18.55
C GLU A 34 4.96 1.93 18.91
N ALA A 35 4.45 3.08 19.33
CA ALA A 35 3.03 3.29 19.63
C ALA A 35 2.19 3.59 18.38
N ASN A 36 2.83 3.85 17.24
CA ASN A 36 2.21 4.19 15.95
C ASN A 36 1.26 5.39 16.04
N GLN A 37 1.65 6.41 16.79
CA GLN A 37 0.84 7.60 17.07
C GLN A 37 1.73 8.83 17.32
N TYR A 38 1.17 10.03 17.19
CA TYR A 38 1.83 11.27 17.58
C TYR A 38 1.79 11.45 19.10
N GLU A 39 2.88 11.95 19.66
CA GLU A 39 3.02 12.25 21.09
C GLU A 39 3.63 13.63 21.30
N ILE A 40 3.29 14.24 22.42
CA ILE A 40 3.88 15.52 22.83
C ILE A 40 5.27 15.25 23.38
N SER A 41 6.30 15.84 22.78
CA SER A 41 7.69 15.78 23.23
C SER A 41 8.13 17.11 23.84
N GLY A 42 8.65 17.08 25.08
CA GLY A 42 9.13 18.27 25.81
C GLY A 42 8.30 18.62 27.04
N GLU A 43 8.62 19.73 27.71
CA GLU A 43 7.89 20.16 28.90
C GLU A 43 6.46 20.61 28.54
N LYS A 44 5.47 19.91 29.11
CA LYS A 44 4.02 20.16 28.96
C LYS A 44 3.65 21.55 29.47
N TRP A 45 3.38 22.51 28.58
CA TRP A 45 2.91 23.83 29.04
C TRP A 45 1.80 24.50 28.22
N ALA A 46 1.29 23.92 27.13
CA ALA A 46 0.18 24.53 26.37
C ALA A 46 -0.95 23.54 26.07
N CYS A 47 -2.19 23.89 26.42
CA CYS A 47 -3.40 23.15 26.03
C CYS A 47 -3.49 22.98 24.51
N GLU A 48 -3.04 23.97 23.75
CA GLU A 48 -3.04 23.97 22.28
C GLU A 48 -2.20 22.84 21.67
N LEU A 49 -1.08 22.45 22.31
CA LEU A 49 -0.28 21.30 21.86
C LEU A 49 -0.99 19.98 22.11
N THR A 50 -1.80 19.90 23.17
CA THR A 50 -2.59 18.71 23.48
C THR A 50 -3.71 18.54 22.46
N ASP A 51 -4.46 19.61 22.21
CA ASP A 51 -5.54 19.63 21.22
C ASP A 51 -4.99 19.29 19.82
N ALA A 52 -3.89 19.92 19.39
CA ALA A 52 -3.27 19.63 18.10
C ALA A 52 -2.79 18.17 17.98
N CYS A 53 -2.22 17.61 19.05
CA CYS A 53 -1.78 16.21 19.07
C CYS A 53 -2.97 15.24 19.00
N GLU A 54 -4.08 15.55 19.69
CA GLU A 54 -5.31 14.76 19.64
C GLU A 54 -5.96 14.81 18.26
N GLU A 55 -6.00 15.98 17.62
CA GLU A 55 -6.51 16.14 16.25
C GLU A 55 -5.68 15.35 15.24
N LEU A 56 -4.34 15.43 15.33
CA LEU A 56 -3.45 14.65 14.48
C LEU A 56 -3.66 13.14 14.64
N ASN A 57 -3.82 12.67 15.87
CA ASN A 57 -4.06 11.26 16.13
C ASN A 57 -5.45 10.81 15.65
N THR A 58 -6.46 11.66 15.77
CA THR A 58 -7.81 11.38 15.26
C THR A 58 -7.79 11.23 13.74
N GLY A 59 -7.17 12.17 13.02
CA GLY A 59 -7.02 12.08 11.57
C GLY A 59 -6.20 10.86 11.13
N TRP A 60 -5.13 10.55 11.86
CA TRP A 60 -4.27 9.41 11.56
C TRP A 60 -5.00 8.08 11.72
N PHE A 61 -5.78 7.92 12.79
CA PHE A 61 -6.61 6.73 13.01
C PHE A 61 -7.63 6.55 11.86
N ILE A 62 -8.33 7.61 11.47
CA ILE A 62 -9.29 7.56 10.37
C ILE A 62 -8.59 7.17 9.05
N TRP A 63 -7.42 7.75 8.77
CA TRP A 63 -6.63 7.40 7.59
C TRP A 63 -6.31 5.92 7.54
N GLN A 64 -5.83 5.36 8.65
CA GLN A 64 -5.49 3.94 8.75
C GLN A 64 -6.69 3.03 8.50
N GLU A 65 -7.85 3.35 9.08
CA GLU A 65 -9.08 2.58 8.84
C GLU A 65 -9.52 2.64 7.37
N CYS A 66 -9.39 3.80 6.73
CA CYS A 66 -9.64 3.92 5.29
C CYS A 66 -8.65 3.10 4.44
N VAL A 67 -7.36 3.09 4.77
CA VAL A 67 -6.35 2.28 4.07
C VAL A 67 -6.64 0.79 4.24
N LYS A 68 -7.00 0.35 5.46
CA LYS A 68 -7.42 -1.03 5.71
C LYS A 68 -8.66 -1.40 4.90
N ALA A 69 -9.67 -0.54 4.87
CA ALA A 69 -10.89 -0.77 4.10
C ALA A 69 -10.60 -0.89 2.59
N LYS A 70 -9.74 -0.02 2.03
CA LYS A 70 -9.29 -0.12 0.63
C LYS A 70 -8.53 -1.42 0.34
N ALA A 71 -7.69 -1.87 1.26
CA ALA A 71 -6.99 -3.14 1.13
C ALA A 71 -7.95 -4.35 1.17
N GLN A 72 -9.03 -4.26 1.95
CA GLN A 72 -10.08 -5.29 2.04
C GLN A 72 -11.08 -5.24 0.87
N ALA A 73 -11.20 -4.10 0.19
CA ALA A 73 -12.07 -3.93 -0.98
C ALA A 73 -11.53 -4.64 -2.24
N VAL A 74 -10.32 -5.20 -2.20
CA VAL A 74 -9.84 -6.15 -3.23
C VAL A 74 -10.57 -7.47 -3.00
N PRO A 75 -11.55 -7.86 -3.84
CA PRO A 75 -12.33 -9.07 -3.61
C PRO A 75 -11.41 -10.30 -3.61
N GLU A 76 -11.67 -11.29 -2.75
CA GLU A 76 -10.87 -12.53 -2.63
C GLU A 76 -10.72 -13.32 -3.94
N THR A 77 -11.48 -12.96 -4.98
CA THR A 77 -11.41 -13.53 -6.33
C THR A 77 -10.35 -12.87 -7.24
N HIS A 78 -9.68 -11.82 -6.80
CA HIS A 78 -8.69 -11.09 -7.60
C HIS A 78 -7.26 -11.51 -7.22
N LEU A 79 -6.47 -11.86 -8.23
CA LEU A 79 -5.05 -12.20 -8.08
C LEU A 79 -4.20 -10.98 -8.41
N LEU A 80 -3.33 -10.56 -7.49
CA LEU A 80 -2.32 -9.55 -7.77
C LEU A 80 -1.25 -10.13 -8.69
N ILE A 81 -1.26 -9.68 -9.94
CA ILE A 81 -0.28 -10.06 -10.96
C ILE A 81 0.76 -8.93 -11.08
N PRO A 82 2.05 -9.16 -10.76
CA PRO A 82 3.09 -8.14 -10.92
C PRO A 82 3.15 -7.57 -12.34
N LYS A 83 3.34 -6.26 -12.54
CA LYS A 83 3.52 -5.72 -13.90
C LYS A 83 4.79 -6.27 -14.57
N GLU A 84 5.83 -6.55 -13.79
CA GLU A 84 7.09 -7.16 -14.25
C GLU A 84 7.39 -8.45 -13.47
N PRO A 85 6.94 -9.63 -13.93
CA PRO A 85 7.23 -10.88 -13.26
C PRO A 85 8.66 -11.35 -13.53
N ASN A 86 9.24 -12.02 -12.54
CA ASN A 86 10.43 -12.83 -12.78
C ASN A 86 10.05 -14.20 -13.36
N ARG A 87 11.04 -14.90 -13.93
CA ARG A 87 10.85 -16.22 -14.59
C ARG A 87 10.17 -17.26 -13.68
N LYS A 88 10.44 -17.25 -12.36
CA LYS A 88 9.81 -18.18 -11.42
C LYS A 88 8.31 -17.91 -11.27
N THR A 89 7.92 -16.64 -11.18
CA THR A 89 6.51 -16.24 -11.10
C THR A 89 5.74 -16.66 -12.36
N ILE A 90 6.31 -16.45 -13.54
CA ILE A 90 5.70 -16.84 -14.82
C ILE A 90 5.47 -18.36 -14.87
N MET A 91 6.49 -19.14 -14.52
CA MET A 91 6.39 -20.61 -14.52
C MET A 91 5.38 -21.12 -13.50
N ALA A 92 5.37 -20.56 -12.28
CA ALA A 92 4.43 -20.96 -11.24
C ALA A 92 2.98 -20.65 -11.64
N MET A 93 2.73 -19.46 -12.20
CA MET A 93 1.38 -19.07 -12.61
C MET A 93 0.87 -19.91 -13.79
N ALA A 94 1.72 -20.16 -14.78
CA ALA A 94 1.34 -21.03 -15.90
C ALA A 94 1.04 -22.46 -15.43
N CYS A 95 1.85 -23.02 -14.51
CA CYS A 95 1.59 -24.32 -13.89
C CYS A 95 0.22 -24.41 -13.19
N VAL A 96 -0.16 -23.37 -12.43
CA VAL A 96 -1.37 -23.35 -11.61
C VAL A 96 -2.62 -23.07 -12.45
N CYS A 97 -2.56 -22.15 -13.40
CA CYS A 97 -3.72 -21.70 -14.16
C CYS A 97 -4.00 -22.55 -15.41
N LEU A 98 -2.98 -23.19 -15.97
CA LEU A 98 -3.05 -23.74 -17.33
C LEU A 98 -2.50 -25.17 -17.46
N GLY A 99 -1.95 -25.73 -16.38
CA GLY A 99 -1.33 -27.06 -16.36
C GLY A 99 0.20 -27.01 -16.36
N PRO A 100 0.88 -28.14 -16.08
CA PRO A 100 2.32 -28.15 -15.86
C PRO A 100 3.12 -27.61 -17.07
N VAL A 101 4.23 -26.94 -16.79
CA VAL A 101 5.12 -26.32 -17.79
C VAL A 101 6.34 -27.21 -18.01
N GLY A 102 6.75 -27.40 -19.26
CA GLY A 102 7.74 -28.43 -19.64
C GLY A 102 8.06 -28.39 -21.13
N SER A 103 8.81 -29.39 -21.62
CA SER A 103 9.24 -29.48 -23.02
C SER A 103 8.58 -30.61 -23.80
N GLY A 104 7.63 -31.32 -23.20
CA GLY A 104 6.82 -32.34 -23.86
C GLY A 104 5.54 -31.76 -24.48
N PRO A 105 4.88 -32.48 -25.38
CA PRO A 105 3.70 -32.01 -26.10
C PRO A 105 2.47 -31.75 -25.21
N GLU A 106 2.45 -32.31 -23.99
CA GLU A 106 1.39 -32.09 -22.99
C GLU A 106 1.66 -30.90 -22.04
N PHE A 107 2.78 -30.20 -22.20
CA PHE A 107 3.16 -29.08 -21.34
C PHE A 107 3.13 -27.75 -22.09
N LEU A 108 2.81 -26.67 -21.38
CA LEU A 108 3.01 -25.33 -21.92
C LEU A 108 4.49 -25.01 -22.04
N THR A 109 4.85 -24.37 -23.15
CA THR A 109 6.18 -23.80 -23.34
C THR A 109 6.34 -22.51 -22.54
N LEU A 110 7.59 -22.13 -22.23
CA LEU A 110 7.87 -20.86 -21.56
C LEU A 110 7.42 -19.63 -22.37
N LYS A 111 7.35 -19.75 -23.70
CA LYS A 111 6.87 -18.67 -24.57
C LYS A 111 5.36 -18.51 -24.40
N GLU A 112 4.58 -19.59 -24.45
CA GLU A 112 3.13 -19.55 -24.24
C GLU A 112 2.77 -19.04 -22.83
N ALA A 113 3.53 -19.48 -21.82
CA ALA A 113 3.38 -18.97 -20.45
C ALA A 113 3.60 -17.45 -20.35
N LYS A 114 4.57 -16.90 -21.10
CA LYS A 114 4.82 -15.45 -21.16
C LYS A 114 3.73 -14.71 -21.93
N ASP A 115 3.32 -15.24 -23.08
CA ASP A 115 2.31 -14.62 -23.95
C ASP A 115 0.96 -14.50 -23.18
N VAL A 116 0.58 -15.54 -22.41
CA VAL A 116 -0.61 -15.48 -21.53
C VAL A 116 -0.44 -14.47 -20.39
N TYR A 117 0.74 -14.42 -19.77
CA TYR A 117 1.01 -13.45 -18.71
C TYR A 117 0.87 -12.00 -19.21
N SER A 118 1.46 -11.70 -20.37
CA SER A 118 1.35 -10.38 -21.00
C SER A 118 -0.10 -9.98 -21.25
N ALA A 119 -0.92 -10.90 -21.76
CA ALA A 119 -2.35 -10.64 -21.97
C ALA A 119 -3.12 -10.35 -20.66
N LEU A 120 -2.76 -11.00 -19.54
CA LEU A 120 -3.35 -10.71 -18.23
C LEU A 120 -2.98 -9.31 -17.73
N VAL A 121 -1.71 -8.90 -17.89
CA VAL A 121 -1.24 -7.56 -17.50
C VAL A 121 -1.87 -6.45 -18.35
N GLU A 122 -2.02 -6.67 -19.66
CA GLU A 122 -2.67 -5.72 -20.56
C GLU A 122 -4.14 -5.51 -20.18
N LYS A 123 -4.85 -6.59 -19.82
CA LYS A 123 -6.25 -6.51 -19.40
C LYS A 123 -6.45 -5.75 -18.09
N GLU A 124 -5.58 -5.96 -17.10
CA GLU A 124 -5.58 -5.19 -15.84
C GLU A 124 -5.36 -3.69 -16.11
N SER A 125 -4.47 -3.34 -17.05
CA SER A 125 -4.16 -1.94 -17.38
C SER A 125 -5.31 -1.20 -18.08
N GLY A 126 -6.31 -1.92 -18.59
CA GLY A 126 -7.52 -1.36 -19.20
C GLY A 126 -8.73 -1.25 -18.27
N ALA A 127 -8.63 -1.73 -17.03
CA ALA A 127 -9.69 -1.66 -16.03
C ALA A 127 -9.66 -0.35 -15.19
N GLU A 128 -8.64 0.50 -15.39
CA GLU A 128 -8.59 1.87 -14.89
C GLU A 128 -9.40 2.80 -15.82
N GLY A 129 -10.73 2.69 -15.80
CA GLY A 129 -11.67 3.53 -16.56
C GLY A 129 -12.87 3.95 -15.74
#